data_AF-A0A3Q9NPJ4-F1
#
_entry.id   AF-A0A3Q9NPJ4-F1
#
_cell.length_a   1.000
_cell.length_b   1.000
_cell.length_c   1.000
_cell.angle_alpha   90.00
_cell.angle_beta   90.00
_cell.angle_gamma   90.00
#
_symmetry.space_group_name_H-M   'P 1'
#
loop_
_entity.id
_entity.type
_entity.pdbx_description
1 polymer ?
#
loop_
_entity_poly.entity_id
_entity_poly.type
_entity_poly.pdbx_seq_one_letter_code
_entity_poly.pdbx_strand_id
1 'polypeptide(L)'
;MNFAVNEIYIDGRRVSAADQLPANIEIKFSGRSKDNILHLQPIQGNGRISIDLSQAASCRVELGTGNSIINGTLAIKFPINASRPTVGAFVEVGHLNSFTGSASLQAPFSEGAGISIGSRNLIAPGLSTRGSNHGVYDLETGRITNSEVGSTVGHRNWFGNGVQVFNRCGIGSDSIISFGSLVNKDWSTEDHVVLGGSPAKIIKRGVAWTREMYFEHLDDQPRPALTIGITTYERPKSLVRLLNSIVSQVLPGDKYVEIIVTDDGSKSDDWRKGWDALGELCAVSGYHLIKLRNPAPTGGPSAGRNAAIEVANGSHLMFFDDDDYLEDGALPAIVNALSDSDAERIAFRYRRAGRSNFIPPAQHQERQDIIESLWTMLTPAIYRVDKLRESGCRYPSEVSLGEDSEFVLSCAVKFEKFATLADRDYIVIDNPAEGEASHMSKGKGSWYDFLLDHISHVKRLSGIIQNADLPVYVKDGLVSRVILGRGVIQYQLIRRISDYQPDDKAQELLDYLSEVIKNIAHPSIIERFAASNDSAGAIDAIVKADLFALREAHSKSVSANR
;
A
#
# COMPACT_ATOMS: atom_id res chain seq x y z
N MET A 1 19.21 30.52 -6.71
CA MET A 1 19.69 29.46 -7.61
C MET A 1 19.36 28.07 -7.08
N ASN A 2 19.71 27.73 -5.83
CA ASN A 2 19.50 26.36 -5.32
C ASN A 2 18.03 25.90 -5.33
N PHE A 3 17.06 26.70 -4.90
CA PHE A 3 15.64 26.31 -4.98
C PHE A 3 15.13 26.04 -6.41
N ALA A 4 15.73 26.66 -7.44
CA ALA A 4 15.29 26.47 -8.82
C ALA A 4 15.85 25.17 -9.44
N VAL A 5 17.02 24.72 -8.99
CA VAL A 5 17.69 23.51 -9.51
C VAL A 5 17.38 22.26 -8.71
N ASN A 6 16.89 22.38 -7.47
CA ASN A 6 16.44 21.25 -6.67
C ASN A 6 14.95 20.98 -6.89
N GLU A 7 14.53 19.74 -6.68
CA GLU A 7 13.13 19.32 -6.73
C GLU A 7 12.51 19.42 -5.34
N ILE A 8 11.84 20.53 -5.07
CA ILE A 8 11.26 20.80 -3.75
C ILE A 8 9.75 20.91 -3.93
N TYR A 9 9.02 20.03 -3.24
CA TYR A 9 7.57 20.01 -3.23
C TYR A 9 7.07 20.13 -1.79
N ILE A 10 6.18 21.10 -1.57
CA ILE A 10 5.45 21.25 -0.31
C ILE A 10 3.97 21.11 -0.60
N ASP A 11 3.31 20.16 0.06
CA ASP A 11 1.90 19.84 -0.22
C ASP A 11 1.64 19.62 -1.74
N GLY A 12 2.56 18.90 -2.38
CA GLY A 12 2.53 18.61 -3.83
C GLY A 12 2.71 19.81 -4.76
N ARG A 13 3.02 21.00 -4.23
CA ARG A 13 3.32 22.21 -5.01
C ARG A 13 4.82 22.41 -5.11
N ARG A 14 5.31 22.65 -6.32
CA ARG A 14 6.73 22.94 -6.55
C ARG A 14 7.08 24.30 -5.94
N VAL A 15 8.15 24.32 -5.16
CA VAL A 15 8.73 25.51 -4.53
C VAL A 15 10.03 25.85 -5.24
N SER A 16 10.11 27.06 -5.81
CA SER A 16 11.25 27.55 -6.59
C SER A 16 12.00 28.71 -5.92
N ALA A 17 11.48 29.23 -4.80
CA ALA A 17 12.10 30.29 -4.01
C ALA A 17 11.82 30.13 -2.50
N ALA A 18 12.72 30.67 -1.67
CA ALA A 18 12.66 30.48 -0.21
C ALA A 18 11.48 31.19 0.46
N ASP A 19 10.99 32.29 -0.12
CA ASP A 19 9.83 33.06 0.34
C ASP A 19 8.49 32.32 0.14
N GLN A 20 8.49 31.23 -0.64
CA GLN A 20 7.34 30.35 -0.82
C GLN A 20 7.25 29.26 0.27
N LEU A 21 8.26 29.14 1.14
CA LEU A 21 8.24 28.17 2.24
C LEU A 21 7.23 28.59 3.33
N PRO A 22 6.49 27.64 3.92
CA PRO A 22 5.77 27.87 5.16
C PRO A 22 6.72 28.37 6.26
N ALA A 23 6.23 29.27 7.13
CA ALA A 23 7.04 29.90 8.17
C ALA A 23 7.70 28.91 9.17
N ASN A 24 7.14 27.72 9.30
CA ASN A 24 7.64 26.65 10.18
C ASN A 24 8.56 25.64 9.47
N ILE A 25 8.96 25.89 8.23
CA ILE A 25 9.91 25.06 7.48
C ILE A 25 11.11 25.90 7.07
N GLU A 26 12.29 25.48 7.51
CA GLU A 26 13.58 26.08 7.11
C GLU A 26 14.38 25.06 6.30
N ILE A 27 14.90 25.47 5.15
CA ILE A 27 15.77 24.63 4.31
C ILE A 27 17.05 25.41 4.00
N LYS A 28 18.21 24.83 4.33
CA LYS A 28 19.54 25.40 4.09
C LYS A 28 20.28 24.66 3.00
N PHE A 29 20.91 25.41 2.11
CA PHE A 29 21.73 24.90 1.01
C PHE A 29 23.08 25.61 0.97
N SER A 30 24.11 24.95 0.44
CA SER A 30 25.35 25.60 -0.01
C SER A 30 25.46 25.55 -1.53
N GLY A 31 26.50 26.16 -2.11
CA GLY A 31 26.73 26.09 -3.56
C GLY A 31 27.01 24.67 -4.09
N ARG A 32 27.30 23.70 -3.21
CA ARG A 32 27.52 22.29 -3.56
C ARG A 32 26.21 21.47 -3.53
N SER A 33 25.17 21.97 -2.86
CA SER A 33 23.88 21.29 -2.65
C SER A 33 22.95 21.50 -3.86
N LYS A 34 23.10 20.65 -4.88
CA LYS A 34 22.28 20.65 -6.11
C LYS A 34 21.60 19.28 -6.29
N ASP A 35 20.57 19.25 -7.12
CA ASP A 35 19.87 18.01 -7.55
C ASP A 35 19.31 17.16 -6.39
N ASN A 36 18.89 17.82 -5.31
CA ASN A 36 18.23 17.21 -4.15
C ASN A 36 16.71 17.14 -4.38
N ILE A 37 16.10 16.07 -3.87
CA ILE A 37 14.66 15.82 -3.95
C ILE A 37 14.06 15.93 -2.54
N LEU A 38 13.11 16.84 -2.35
CA LEU A 38 12.44 17.08 -1.07
C LEU A 38 10.94 17.07 -1.27
N HIS A 39 10.25 16.10 -0.69
CA HIS A 39 8.79 16.00 -0.70
C HIS A 39 8.28 16.13 0.73
N LEU A 40 7.73 17.30 1.06
CA LEU A 40 7.31 17.62 2.42
C LEU A 40 5.80 17.84 2.45
N GLN A 41 5.09 17.06 3.26
CA GLN A 41 3.71 17.36 3.60
C GLN A 41 3.64 18.39 4.75
N PRO A 42 2.54 19.17 4.87
CA PRO A 42 2.36 20.10 5.97
C PRO A 42 2.48 19.41 7.34
N ILE A 43 3.17 20.06 8.27
CA ILE A 43 3.22 19.62 9.68
C ILE A 43 2.13 20.31 10.51
N GLN A 44 1.62 19.56 11.48
CA GLN A 44 0.68 20.05 12.48
C GLN A 44 1.41 20.50 13.75
N GLY A 45 0.76 21.34 14.56
CA GLY A 45 1.31 21.87 15.81
C GLY A 45 2.10 23.17 15.63
N ASN A 46 2.79 23.60 16.69
CA ASN A 46 3.51 24.86 16.76
C ASN A 46 5.05 24.71 16.63
N GLY A 47 5.52 23.49 16.34
CA GLY A 47 6.93 23.22 16.09
C GLY A 47 7.37 23.60 14.67
N ARG A 48 8.63 23.26 14.35
CA ARG A 48 9.25 23.55 13.06
C ARG A 48 10.07 22.38 12.50
N ILE A 49 10.26 22.38 11.19
CA ILE A 49 11.24 21.54 10.50
C ILE A 49 12.45 22.40 10.15
N SER A 50 13.65 21.87 10.38
CA SER A 50 14.90 22.48 9.89
C SER A 50 15.68 21.42 9.12
N ILE A 51 15.80 21.61 7.81
CA ILE A 51 16.55 20.71 6.91
C ILE A 51 17.84 21.40 6.52
N ASP A 52 18.97 20.82 6.94
CA ASP A 52 20.29 21.28 6.53
C ASP A 52 20.86 20.34 5.47
N LEU A 53 20.79 20.80 4.22
CA LEU A 53 21.38 20.15 3.05
C LEU A 53 22.69 20.79 2.64
N SER A 54 23.25 21.73 3.42
CA SER A 54 24.39 22.55 3.02
C SER A 54 25.64 21.75 2.65
N GLN A 55 25.65 20.46 2.94
CA GLN A 55 26.79 19.56 2.77
C GLN A 55 26.46 18.27 2.02
N ALA A 56 25.32 18.23 1.33
CA ALA A 56 24.88 17.10 0.53
C ALA A 56 25.29 17.21 -0.95
N ALA A 57 25.66 16.09 -1.56
CA ALA A 57 25.85 15.96 -3.01
C ALA A 57 24.75 15.14 -3.70
N SER A 58 23.95 14.38 -2.94
CA SER A 58 22.69 13.76 -3.39
C SER A 58 21.82 13.49 -2.17
N CYS A 59 20.56 13.95 -2.16
CA CYS A 59 19.64 13.72 -1.04
C CYS A 59 18.23 13.41 -1.50
N ARG A 60 17.56 12.58 -0.71
CA ARG A 60 16.10 12.51 -0.70
C ARG A 60 15.58 12.70 0.73
N VAL A 61 14.73 13.71 0.93
CA VAL A 61 14.02 13.88 2.20
C VAL A 61 12.53 13.83 1.93
N GLU A 62 11.85 12.85 2.51
CA GLU A 62 10.39 12.70 2.40
C GLU A 62 9.76 12.76 3.79
N LEU A 63 8.74 13.60 3.92
CA LEU A 63 7.93 13.71 5.13
C LEU A 63 6.46 13.47 4.76
N GLY A 64 5.91 12.36 5.26
CA GLY A 64 4.52 11.97 5.03
C GLY A 64 3.50 12.91 5.68
N THR A 65 2.24 12.75 5.30
CA THR A 65 1.10 13.55 5.79
C THR A 65 0.86 13.39 7.29
N GLY A 66 0.41 14.48 7.94
CA GLY A 66 -0.16 14.45 9.28
C GLY A 66 0.87 14.30 10.42
N ASN A 67 2.16 14.43 10.12
CA ASN A 67 3.18 14.53 11.17
C ASN A 67 2.96 15.79 12.01
N SER A 68 3.11 15.66 13.33
CA SER A 68 2.92 16.74 14.29
C SER A 68 4.21 17.00 15.09
N ILE A 69 4.53 18.28 15.29
CA ILE A 69 5.66 18.71 16.12
C ILE A 69 5.13 19.71 17.14
N ILE A 70 5.29 19.39 18.42
CA ILE A 70 4.83 20.20 19.55
C ILE A 70 6.05 20.78 20.25
N ASN A 71 6.13 22.11 20.35
CA ASN A 71 7.16 22.84 21.10
C ASN A 71 8.61 22.38 20.80
N GLY A 72 8.97 22.24 19.53
CA GLY A 72 10.28 21.68 19.17
C GLY A 72 10.66 21.82 17.72
N THR A 73 11.79 21.22 17.36
CA THR A 73 12.30 21.17 15.99
C THR A 73 12.59 19.73 15.58
N LEU A 74 12.04 19.28 14.46
CA LEU A 74 12.56 18.13 13.74
C LEU A 74 13.72 18.61 12.87
N ALA A 75 14.95 18.35 13.33
CA ALA A 75 16.16 18.70 12.61
C ALA A 75 16.60 17.54 11.73
N ILE A 76 16.67 17.75 10.42
CA ILE A 76 17.19 16.77 9.45
C ILE A 76 18.50 17.31 8.91
N LYS A 77 19.58 16.55 9.04
CA LYS A 77 20.93 17.01 8.71
C LYS A 77 21.65 16.02 7.81
N PHE A 78 22.25 16.53 6.74
CA PHE A 78 23.14 15.78 5.86
C PHE A 78 24.57 16.30 6.05
N PRO A 79 25.40 15.60 6.84
CA PRO A 79 26.71 16.09 7.26
C PRO A 79 27.80 16.05 6.17
N ILE A 80 28.90 16.79 6.39
CA ILE A 80 30.21 16.62 5.74
C ILE A 80 31.20 16.01 6.72
N ASN A 81 32.07 15.13 6.25
CA ASN A 81 33.21 14.65 7.04
C ASN A 81 34.48 14.68 6.20
N ALA A 82 35.55 15.32 6.71
CA ALA A 82 36.82 15.48 6.01
C ALA A 82 36.68 15.93 4.54
N SER A 83 35.82 16.93 4.30
CA SER A 83 35.48 17.46 2.97
C SER A 83 34.72 16.50 2.04
N ARG A 84 34.31 15.31 2.52
CA ARG A 84 33.46 14.37 1.79
C ARG A 84 31.99 14.64 2.13
N PRO A 85 31.18 15.08 1.16
CA PRO A 85 29.76 15.29 1.38
C PRO A 85 29.06 13.95 1.60
N THR A 86 27.84 14.01 2.12
CA THR A 86 26.91 12.88 2.03
C THR A 86 26.57 12.64 0.55
N VAL A 87 26.63 11.39 0.10
CA VAL A 87 26.32 10.99 -1.28
C VAL A 87 25.25 9.91 -1.26
N GLY A 88 24.16 10.12 -1.99
CA GLY A 88 23.11 9.11 -2.18
C GLY A 88 22.37 8.66 -0.92
N ALA A 89 22.37 9.47 0.14
CA ALA A 89 21.66 9.14 1.38
C ALA A 89 20.25 9.73 1.41
N PHE A 90 19.39 9.15 2.24
CA PHE A 90 18.01 9.61 2.38
C PHE A 90 17.54 9.68 3.84
N VAL A 91 16.51 10.49 4.07
CA VAL A 91 15.75 10.51 5.33
C VAL A 91 14.27 10.51 4.99
N GLU A 92 13.58 9.48 5.46
CA GLU A 92 12.15 9.28 5.24
C GLU A 92 11.46 9.21 6.60
N VAL A 93 10.41 10.00 6.75
CA VAL A 93 9.50 9.91 7.89
C VAL A 93 8.11 9.66 7.35
N GLY A 94 7.50 8.55 7.77
CA GLY A 94 6.16 8.14 7.40
C GLY A 94 5.09 9.10 7.92
N HIS A 95 3.87 8.61 8.05
CA HIS A 95 2.71 9.44 8.32
C HIS A 95 2.39 9.51 9.82
N LEU A 96 1.72 10.59 10.23
CA LEU A 96 1.05 10.65 11.55
C LEU A 96 1.96 10.46 12.77
N ASN A 97 3.27 10.70 12.64
CA ASN A 97 4.16 10.69 13.80
C ASN A 97 3.92 11.93 14.66
N SER A 98 4.09 11.78 15.97
CA SER A 98 3.93 12.85 16.95
C SER A 98 5.24 13.08 17.69
N PHE A 99 5.95 14.15 17.31
CA PHE A 99 7.14 14.62 17.99
C PHE A 99 6.74 15.61 19.08
N THR A 100 6.81 15.18 20.33
CA THR A 100 6.44 15.99 21.50
C THR A 100 7.61 16.84 22.02
N GLY A 101 8.45 17.32 21.10
CA GLY A 101 9.64 18.10 21.36
C GLY A 101 10.61 18.03 20.18
N SER A 102 11.88 18.36 20.44
CA SER A 102 12.92 18.33 19.39
C SER A 102 13.44 16.92 19.13
N ALA A 103 13.67 16.59 17.86
CA ALA A 103 14.32 15.37 17.41
C ALA A 103 15.37 15.70 16.35
N SER A 104 16.42 14.88 16.24
CA SER A 104 17.53 15.10 15.31
C SER A 104 17.82 13.85 14.48
N LEU A 105 17.54 13.93 13.18
CA LEU A 105 17.81 12.87 12.21
C LEU A 105 19.06 13.24 11.41
N GLN A 106 20.16 12.54 11.64
CA GLN A 106 21.42 12.78 10.91
C GLN A 106 21.66 11.67 9.89
N ALA A 107 21.52 12.02 8.60
CA ALA A 107 21.70 11.08 7.50
C ALA A 107 23.08 10.41 7.53
N PRO A 108 23.18 9.14 7.10
CA PRO A 108 24.46 8.49 6.80
C PRO A 108 25.21 9.22 5.66
N PHE A 109 26.50 8.91 5.48
CA PHE A 109 27.33 9.44 4.40
C PHE A 109 27.29 8.61 3.11
N SER A 110 26.92 7.34 3.21
CA SER A 110 27.06 6.34 2.15
C SER A 110 25.85 6.28 1.20
N GLU A 111 26.11 5.97 -0.07
CA GLU A 111 25.09 5.81 -1.10
C GLU A 111 24.16 4.64 -0.80
N GLY A 112 22.85 4.87 -0.89
CA GLY A 112 21.81 3.89 -0.58
C GLY A 112 21.55 3.70 0.91
N ALA A 113 22.29 4.36 1.81
CA ALA A 113 22.04 4.32 3.24
C ALA A 113 21.09 5.44 3.68
N GLY A 114 20.21 5.18 4.64
CA GLY A 114 19.23 6.19 5.05
C GLY A 114 18.56 5.95 6.39
N ILE A 115 17.80 6.94 6.82
CA ILE A 115 16.97 6.82 8.02
C ILE A 115 15.53 6.67 7.56
N SER A 116 14.88 5.58 7.97
CA SER A 116 13.45 5.37 7.75
C SER A 116 12.74 5.32 9.09
N ILE A 117 11.85 6.28 9.34
CA ILE A 117 10.91 6.24 10.47
C ILE A 117 9.54 5.92 9.91
N GLY A 118 8.92 4.85 10.41
CA GLY A 118 7.59 4.43 10.04
C GLY A 118 6.50 5.43 10.48
N SER A 119 5.28 4.94 10.56
CA SER A 119 4.11 5.77 10.81
C SER A 119 3.59 5.68 12.25
N ARG A 120 2.86 6.70 12.72
CA ARG A 120 2.16 6.74 14.00
C ARG A 120 3.00 6.61 15.27
N ASN A 121 4.30 6.83 15.19
CA ASN A 121 5.15 6.81 16.37
C ASN A 121 4.83 7.99 17.30
N LEU A 122 4.83 7.75 18.61
CA LEU A 122 4.79 8.78 19.64
C LEU A 122 6.21 8.99 20.16
N ILE A 123 6.78 10.15 19.86
CA ILE A 123 8.21 10.43 20.06
C ILE A 123 8.37 11.52 21.11
N ALA A 124 8.90 11.17 22.27
CA ALA A 124 9.33 12.12 23.29
C ALA A 124 10.55 12.96 22.81
N PRO A 125 10.82 14.12 23.43
CA PRO A 125 11.99 14.92 23.08
C PRO A 125 13.31 14.14 23.13
N GLY A 126 14.25 14.52 22.27
CA GLY A 126 15.60 14.01 22.28
C GLY A 126 15.82 12.72 21.51
N LEU A 127 14.87 12.27 20.66
CA LEU A 127 15.18 11.23 19.68
C LEU A 127 16.34 11.69 18.80
N SER A 128 17.37 10.85 18.67
CA SER A 128 18.45 11.09 17.73
C SER A 128 18.89 9.84 16.98
N THR A 129 19.17 10.02 15.70
CA THR A 129 19.81 9.00 14.85
C THR A 129 21.17 9.51 14.38
N ARG A 130 22.14 8.61 14.21
CA ARG A 130 23.48 8.96 13.72
C ARG A 130 24.08 7.90 12.79
N GLY A 131 24.69 8.38 11.70
CA GLY A 131 25.55 7.59 10.82
C GLY A 131 26.92 7.24 11.45
N SER A 132 27.70 6.43 10.73
CA SER A 132 29.05 6.01 11.11
C SER A 132 30.09 6.71 10.24
N ASN A 133 30.97 7.49 10.86
CA ASN A 133 31.88 8.40 10.14
C ASN A 133 33.34 7.91 10.11
N HIS A 134 33.68 6.87 10.87
CA HIS A 134 35.04 6.31 10.98
C HIS A 134 35.00 4.80 10.76
N GLY A 135 35.89 4.27 9.93
CA GLY A 135 35.95 2.84 9.62
C GLY A 135 36.53 2.02 10.77
N VAL A 136 35.83 0.95 11.13
CA VAL A 136 36.32 -0.11 12.03
C VAL A 136 36.66 -1.31 11.17
N TYR A 137 37.91 -1.72 11.18
CA TYR A 137 38.41 -2.81 10.35
C TYR A 137 38.54 -4.09 11.16
N ASP A 138 38.08 -5.19 10.58
CA ASP A 138 38.38 -6.52 11.05
C ASP A 138 39.84 -6.87 10.74
N LEU A 139 40.62 -7.26 11.74
CA LEU A 139 42.07 -7.44 11.60
C LEU A 139 42.43 -8.68 10.76
N GLU A 140 41.57 -9.70 10.73
CA GLU A 140 41.83 -10.94 9.99
C GLU A 140 41.51 -10.78 8.51
N THR A 141 40.37 -10.19 8.18
CA THR A 141 39.87 -10.04 6.81
C THR A 141 40.28 -8.73 6.15
N GLY A 142 40.71 -7.73 6.94
CA GLY A 142 40.98 -6.36 6.47
C GLY A 142 39.73 -5.60 6.01
N ARG A 143 38.53 -6.15 6.23
CA ARG A 143 37.27 -5.55 5.77
C ARG A 143 36.71 -4.58 6.79
N ILE A 144 36.04 -3.54 6.31
CA ILE A 144 35.26 -2.64 7.18
C ILE A 144 34.05 -3.38 7.76
N THR A 145 33.82 -3.25 9.06
CA THR A 145 32.75 -3.95 9.80
C THR A 145 31.53 -3.06 10.04
N ASN A 146 31.72 -1.74 10.03
CA ASN A 146 30.71 -0.75 10.36
C ASN A 146 30.34 0.13 9.16
N SER A 147 30.33 -0.43 7.94
CA SER A 147 29.84 0.31 6.77
C SER A 147 28.41 0.79 7.01
N GLU A 148 28.02 1.92 6.41
CA GLU A 148 26.72 2.49 6.70
C GLU A 148 25.62 1.81 5.92
N VAL A 149 24.51 1.57 6.61
CA VAL A 149 23.23 1.19 6.02
C VAL A 149 22.12 2.12 6.50
N GLY A 150 22.35 2.81 7.62
CA GLY A 150 21.40 3.70 8.26
C GLY A 150 20.62 3.02 9.38
N SER A 151 19.41 3.51 9.65
CA SER A 151 18.60 3.06 10.79
C SER A 151 17.13 2.99 10.41
N THR A 152 16.42 1.99 10.94
CA THR A 152 15.00 1.79 10.67
C THR A 152 14.19 1.82 11.97
N VAL A 153 13.05 2.49 11.94
CA VAL A 153 12.08 2.49 13.02
C VAL A 153 10.74 2.07 12.44
N GLY A 154 10.14 1.04 13.02
CA GLY A 154 8.82 0.55 12.64
C GLY A 154 7.68 1.52 12.96
N HIS A 155 6.48 0.97 13.02
CA HIS A 155 5.24 1.73 13.15
C HIS A 155 4.72 1.69 14.59
N ARG A 156 3.94 2.70 14.98
CA ARG A 156 3.21 2.70 16.26
C ARG A 156 4.13 2.37 17.45
N ASN A 157 5.31 2.97 17.51
CA ASN A 157 6.19 2.86 18.66
C ASN A 157 6.03 4.05 19.62
N TRP A 158 6.25 3.80 20.92
CA TRP A 158 6.32 4.84 21.94
C TRP A 158 7.75 5.02 22.42
N PHE A 159 8.34 6.18 22.14
CA PHE A 159 9.68 6.53 22.58
C PHE A 159 9.63 7.40 23.84
N GLY A 160 10.38 6.97 24.86
CA GLY A 160 10.77 7.79 26.00
C GLY A 160 11.78 8.87 25.61
N ASN A 161 12.00 9.83 26.51
CA ASN A 161 12.89 10.95 26.27
C ASN A 161 14.34 10.47 26.03
N GLY A 162 15.05 11.14 25.11
CA GLY A 162 16.49 10.96 24.92
C GLY A 162 16.92 9.62 24.30
N VAL A 163 16.05 8.95 23.55
CA VAL A 163 16.40 7.70 22.86
C VAL A 163 17.39 7.96 21.71
N GLN A 164 18.37 7.08 21.58
CA GLN A 164 19.39 7.15 20.52
C GLN A 164 19.35 5.86 19.71
N VAL A 165 19.27 5.98 18.38
CA VAL A 165 19.30 4.84 17.45
C VAL A 165 20.53 4.95 16.56
N PHE A 166 21.37 3.93 16.57
CA PHE A 166 22.64 3.95 15.84
C PHE A 166 22.50 3.38 14.42
N ASN A 167 23.49 3.67 13.58
CA ASN A 167 23.66 2.99 12.29
C ASN A 167 23.62 1.46 12.46
N ARG A 168 23.05 0.75 11.47
CA ARG A 168 22.80 -0.71 11.49
C ARG A 168 21.85 -1.18 12.59
N CYS A 169 21.04 -0.28 13.14
CA CYS A 169 20.09 -0.61 14.18
C CYS A 169 18.67 -0.35 13.69
N GLY A 170 17.77 -1.23 14.12
CA GLY A 170 16.36 -1.24 13.77
C GLY A 170 15.51 -1.38 15.02
N ILE A 171 14.29 -0.88 14.97
CA ILE A 171 13.25 -1.09 15.99
C ILE A 171 12.02 -1.63 15.27
N GLY A 172 11.47 -2.75 15.72
CA GLY A 172 10.20 -3.28 15.23
C GLY A 172 9.01 -2.35 15.49
N SER A 173 7.81 -2.82 15.19
CA SER A 173 6.56 -2.08 15.38
C SER A 173 5.92 -2.37 16.74
N ASP A 174 4.93 -1.55 17.11
CA ASP A 174 4.08 -1.75 18.28
C ASP A 174 4.85 -1.87 19.61
N SER A 175 6.01 -1.22 19.68
CA SER A 175 6.98 -1.38 20.75
C SER A 175 7.18 -0.11 21.58
N ILE A 176 7.70 -0.27 22.78
CA ILE A 176 7.98 0.81 23.74
C ILE A 176 9.48 0.90 23.93
N ILE A 177 10.05 2.08 23.78
CA ILE A 177 11.48 2.32 23.93
C ILE A 177 11.68 3.24 25.12
N SER A 178 12.24 2.68 26.19
CA SER A 178 12.33 3.33 27.49
C SER A 178 13.21 4.58 27.44
N PHE A 179 12.98 5.49 28.40
CA PHE A 179 13.78 6.71 28.58
C PHE A 179 15.29 6.44 28.50
N GLY A 180 16.01 7.24 27.71
CA GLY A 180 17.47 7.21 27.60
C GLY A 180 18.06 5.96 26.95
N SER A 181 17.24 5.15 26.28
CA SER A 181 17.73 3.90 25.68
C SER A 181 18.69 4.15 24.52
N LEU A 182 19.76 3.35 24.46
CA LEU A 182 20.74 3.35 23.38
C LEU A 182 20.54 2.10 22.53
N VAL A 183 19.85 2.24 21.41
CA VAL A 183 19.58 1.15 20.47
C VAL A 183 20.81 0.93 19.59
N ASN A 184 21.61 -0.05 19.99
CA ASN A 184 22.90 -0.41 19.39
C ASN A 184 22.91 -1.81 18.74
N LYS A 185 21.73 -2.38 18.50
CA LYS A 185 21.50 -3.65 17.80
C LYS A 185 20.28 -3.52 16.90
N ASP A 186 20.19 -4.40 15.92
CA ASP A 186 19.00 -4.51 15.08
C ASP A 186 17.90 -5.33 15.78
N TRP A 187 16.77 -4.68 16.04
CA TRP A 187 15.54 -5.27 16.58
C TRP A 187 14.37 -5.09 15.61
N SER A 188 14.63 -4.82 14.32
CA SER A 188 13.59 -4.56 13.32
C SER A 188 12.59 -5.70 13.12
N THR A 189 12.94 -6.92 13.53
CA THR A 189 12.07 -8.11 13.43
C THR A 189 11.35 -8.44 14.75
N GLU A 190 11.50 -7.64 15.80
CA GLU A 190 10.89 -7.86 17.11
C GLU A 190 9.81 -6.81 17.37
N ASP A 191 8.56 -7.20 17.13
CA ASP A 191 7.38 -6.37 17.41
C ASP A 191 6.86 -6.62 18.85
N HIS A 192 6.03 -5.71 19.36
CA HIS A 192 5.38 -5.86 20.67
C HIS A 192 6.35 -6.05 21.84
N VAL A 193 7.46 -5.30 21.84
CA VAL A 193 8.50 -5.39 22.88
C VAL A 193 8.68 -4.09 23.66
N VAL A 194 9.24 -4.22 24.86
CA VAL A 194 9.82 -3.09 25.60
C VAL A 194 11.34 -3.16 25.45
N LEU A 195 11.94 -2.17 24.81
CA LEU A 195 13.38 -1.96 24.79
C LEU A 195 13.79 -1.01 25.92
N GLY A 196 14.88 -1.32 26.61
CA GLY A 196 15.43 -0.40 27.61
C GLY A 196 16.90 -0.62 27.91
N GLY A 197 17.55 0.45 28.38
CA GLY A 197 18.94 0.46 28.82
C GLY A 197 19.92 1.03 27.79
N SER A 198 21.18 1.17 28.22
CA SER A 198 22.31 1.57 27.38
C SER A 198 23.50 0.64 27.70
N PRO A 199 23.73 -0.43 26.92
CA PRO A 199 23.05 -0.79 25.67
C PRO A 199 21.62 -1.30 25.86
N ALA A 200 20.75 -1.05 24.87
CA ALA A 200 19.34 -1.47 24.92
C ALA A 200 19.19 -2.99 24.80
N LYS A 201 18.25 -3.54 25.59
CA LYS A 201 17.84 -4.95 25.57
C LYS A 201 16.32 -5.04 25.60
N ILE A 202 15.77 -6.16 25.16
CA ILE A 202 14.35 -6.48 25.37
C ILE A 202 14.14 -6.78 26.87
N ILE A 203 13.33 -5.94 27.51
CA ILE A 203 12.91 -6.07 28.91
C ILE A 203 11.64 -6.93 28.99
N LYS A 204 10.73 -6.80 28.03
CA LYS A 204 9.44 -7.50 28.00
C LYS A 204 8.97 -7.72 26.56
N ARG A 205 8.23 -8.81 26.33
CA ARG A 205 7.55 -9.15 25.06
C ARG A 205 6.05 -9.25 25.26
N GLY A 206 5.29 -9.22 24.16
CA GLY A 206 3.83 -9.34 24.19
C GLY A 206 3.19 -8.15 24.87
N VAL A 207 3.69 -6.95 24.59
CA VAL A 207 3.12 -5.70 25.09
C VAL A 207 2.35 -4.96 24.00
N ALA A 208 1.38 -4.19 24.43
CA ALA A 208 0.73 -3.16 23.63
C ALA A 208 0.74 -1.85 24.42
N TRP A 209 0.59 -0.74 23.71
CA TRP A 209 0.46 0.59 24.31
C TRP A 209 -0.58 1.38 23.52
N THR A 210 -1.16 2.38 24.17
CA THR A 210 -2.17 3.26 23.57
C THR A 210 -1.86 4.71 23.87
N ARG A 211 -2.37 5.64 23.06
CA ARG A 211 -2.14 7.09 23.25
C ARG A 211 -3.06 7.69 24.30
N GLU A 212 -4.21 7.07 24.51
CA GLU A 212 -5.24 7.48 25.44
C GLU A 212 -4.78 7.33 26.88
N MET A 213 -5.31 8.18 27.76
CA MET A 213 -4.95 8.11 29.17
C MET A 213 -5.52 6.83 29.80
N TYR A 214 -4.73 6.19 30.67
CA TYR A 214 -5.03 4.85 31.20
C TYR A 214 -6.36 4.74 31.97
N PHE A 215 -6.93 5.85 32.43
CA PHE A 215 -8.22 5.87 33.14
C PHE A 215 -9.42 5.79 32.20
N GLU A 216 -9.23 6.00 30.91
CA GLU A 216 -10.30 6.01 29.91
C GLU A 216 -10.62 4.60 29.37
N HIS A 217 -9.83 3.58 29.71
CA HIS A 217 -9.87 2.24 29.09
C HIS A 217 -9.77 1.11 30.13
N LEU A 218 -10.76 1.03 31.03
CA LEU A 218 -10.94 -0.13 31.89
C LEU A 218 -11.62 -1.31 31.18
N ASP A 219 -12.20 -1.10 29.99
CA ASP A 219 -12.85 -2.13 29.18
C ASP A 219 -12.08 -2.38 27.86
N ASP A 220 -11.88 -3.65 27.54
CA ASP A 220 -11.04 -4.19 26.46
C ASP A 220 -11.46 -3.74 25.06
N GLN A 221 -10.74 -2.77 24.47
CA GLN A 221 -10.12 -2.88 23.13
C GLN A 221 -9.26 -1.62 22.87
N PRO A 222 -7.91 -1.72 22.82
CA PRO A 222 -7.05 -0.57 22.52
C PRO A 222 -7.01 -0.19 21.03
N ARG A 223 -7.70 -0.92 20.14
CA ARG A 223 -7.63 -0.72 18.68
C ARG A 223 -9.01 -0.87 17.99
N PRO A 224 -9.27 -0.14 16.89
CA PRO A 224 -10.48 -0.35 16.08
C PRO A 224 -10.58 -1.79 15.56
N ALA A 225 -11.79 -2.31 15.38
CA ALA A 225 -12.00 -3.58 14.69
C ALA A 225 -11.66 -3.45 13.20
N LEU A 226 -12.10 -2.35 12.58
CA LEU A 226 -12.01 -2.12 11.14
C LEU A 226 -11.35 -0.78 10.80
N THR A 227 -10.43 -0.78 9.85
CA THR A 227 -10.04 0.40 9.09
C THR A 227 -10.69 0.32 7.70
N ILE A 228 -11.33 1.39 7.24
CA ILE A 228 -11.83 1.53 5.86
C ILE A 228 -10.86 2.45 5.12
N GLY A 229 -10.13 1.89 4.15
CA GLY A 229 -9.19 2.60 3.29
C GLY A 229 -9.84 2.97 1.95
N ILE A 230 -9.96 4.26 1.70
CA ILE A 230 -10.57 4.84 0.50
C ILE A 230 -9.49 5.56 -0.30
N THR A 231 -9.43 5.31 -1.60
CA THR A 231 -8.57 6.07 -2.52
C THR A 231 -9.40 6.94 -3.44
N THR A 232 -8.96 8.19 -3.65
CA THR A 232 -9.70 9.16 -4.46
C THR A 232 -8.81 9.98 -5.36
N TYR A 233 -9.35 10.40 -6.51
CA TYR A 233 -8.72 11.36 -7.42
C TYR A 233 -9.77 12.14 -8.19
N GLU A 234 -9.83 13.46 -7.99
CA GLU A 234 -10.73 14.38 -8.71
C GLU A 234 -12.22 13.98 -8.69
N ARG A 235 -12.68 13.36 -7.58
CA ARG A 235 -14.07 12.86 -7.39
C ARG A 235 -14.71 13.27 -6.05
N PRO A 236 -14.79 14.57 -5.74
CA PRO A 236 -15.31 15.03 -4.45
C PRO A 236 -16.76 14.61 -4.16
N LYS A 237 -17.63 14.51 -5.16
CA LYS A 237 -19.06 14.18 -4.94
C LYS A 237 -19.23 12.71 -4.61
N SER A 238 -18.57 11.82 -5.37
CA SER A 238 -18.59 10.39 -5.09
C SER A 238 -18.02 10.07 -3.71
N LEU A 239 -16.89 10.69 -3.35
CA LEU A 239 -16.30 10.54 -2.02
C LEU A 239 -17.25 10.95 -0.89
N VAL A 240 -17.92 12.09 -1.01
CA VAL A 240 -18.89 12.55 -0.01
C VAL A 240 -20.07 11.59 0.09
N ARG A 241 -20.56 11.02 -1.03
CA ARG A 241 -21.62 10.01 -1.03
C ARG A 241 -21.18 8.75 -0.29
N LEU A 242 -20.01 8.21 -0.59
CA LEU A 242 -19.44 7.04 0.09
C LEU A 242 -19.33 7.30 1.59
N LEU A 243 -18.74 8.42 1.99
CA LEU A 243 -18.57 8.75 3.40
C LEU A 243 -19.91 8.88 4.12
N ASN A 244 -20.92 9.51 3.49
CA ASN A 244 -22.28 9.56 4.05
C ASN A 244 -22.88 8.17 4.29
N SER A 245 -22.64 7.20 3.39
CA SER A 245 -23.10 5.81 3.58
C SER A 245 -22.41 5.09 4.73
N ILE A 246 -21.18 5.49 5.08
CA ILE A 246 -20.43 4.94 6.21
C ILE A 246 -20.90 5.62 7.50
N VAL A 247 -20.85 6.96 7.57
CA VAL A 247 -21.11 7.72 8.80
C VAL A 247 -22.58 7.70 9.24
N SER A 248 -23.51 7.29 8.38
CA SER A 248 -24.91 7.09 8.79
C SER A 248 -25.12 5.83 9.65
N GLN A 249 -24.16 4.89 9.65
CA GLN A 249 -24.30 3.57 10.28
C GLN A 249 -23.53 3.44 11.60
N VAL A 250 -23.29 4.58 12.22
CA VAL A 250 -22.10 4.84 12.99
C VAL A 250 -22.53 5.66 14.20
N LEU A 251 -22.41 5.12 15.42
CA LEU A 251 -22.90 5.81 16.62
C LEU A 251 -21.85 6.78 17.16
N PRO A 252 -22.24 8.00 17.60
CA PRO A 252 -21.31 8.95 18.20
C PRO A 252 -20.53 8.32 19.37
N GLY A 253 -19.20 8.32 19.27
CA GLY A 253 -18.29 7.77 20.28
C GLY A 253 -17.81 6.34 20.03
N ASP A 254 -18.34 5.64 19.02
CA ASP A 254 -17.83 4.33 18.61
C ASP A 254 -16.40 4.42 18.07
N LYS A 255 -15.48 3.70 18.69
CA LYS A 255 -14.07 3.63 18.27
C LYS A 255 -13.72 2.38 17.45
N TYR A 256 -14.73 1.57 17.09
CA TYR A 256 -14.52 0.30 16.39
C TYR A 256 -14.15 0.47 14.91
N VAL A 257 -14.32 1.67 14.33
CA VAL A 257 -14.01 1.95 12.93
C VAL A 257 -13.10 3.17 12.79
N GLU A 258 -12.07 3.03 11.97
CA GLU A 258 -11.20 4.09 11.50
C GLU A 258 -11.40 4.28 9.99
N ILE A 259 -11.40 5.51 9.49
CA ILE A 259 -11.51 5.79 8.07
C ILE A 259 -10.21 6.47 7.61
N ILE A 260 -9.61 5.95 6.54
CA ILE A 260 -8.45 6.56 5.90
C ILE A 260 -8.86 6.92 4.49
N VAL A 261 -8.80 8.20 4.14
CA VAL A 261 -8.97 8.68 2.77
C VAL A 261 -7.62 9.11 2.23
N THR A 262 -7.20 8.53 1.11
CA THR A 262 -5.94 8.87 0.44
C THR A 262 -6.22 9.50 -0.92
N ASP A 263 -5.82 10.77 -1.08
CA ASP A 263 -5.89 11.50 -2.34
C ASP A 263 -4.66 11.22 -3.23
N ASP A 264 -4.88 10.86 -4.50
CA ASP A 264 -3.80 10.68 -5.49
C ASP A 264 -3.36 12.02 -6.11
N GLY A 265 -3.13 13.04 -5.27
CA GLY A 265 -2.58 14.33 -5.70
C GLY A 265 -3.52 15.18 -6.56
N SER A 266 -4.83 15.18 -6.27
CA SER A 266 -5.84 16.03 -6.91
C SER A 266 -5.51 17.52 -6.75
N LYS A 267 -6.06 18.33 -7.66
CA LYS A 267 -5.70 19.76 -7.80
C LYS A 267 -6.90 20.69 -7.96
N SER A 268 -8.05 20.21 -8.45
CA SER A 268 -9.21 21.09 -8.73
C SER A 268 -9.74 21.81 -7.48
N ASP A 269 -10.36 22.97 -7.69
CA ASP A 269 -10.97 23.74 -6.62
C ASP A 269 -12.19 23.02 -6.02
N ASP A 270 -12.93 22.26 -6.83
CA ASP A 270 -14.06 21.46 -6.35
C ASP A 270 -13.59 20.31 -5.46
N TRP A 271 -12.49 19.63 -5.84
CA TRP A 271 -11.83 18.67 -4.95
C TRP A 271 -11.40 19.33 -3.64
N ARG A 272 -10.74 20.51 -3.67
CA ARG A 272 -10.29 21.21 -2.45
C ARG A 272 -11.44 21.48 -1.49
N LYS A 273 -12.56 22.02 -2.01
CA LYS A 273 -13.76 22.30 -1.20
C LYS A 273 -14.31 21.02 -0.57
N GLY A 274 -14.43 19.94 -1.36
CA GLY A 274 -14.89 18.65 -0.84
C GLY A 274 -13.94 18.08 0.22
N TRP A 275 -12.62 18.16 -0.04
CA TRP A 275 -11.56 17.70 0.85
C TRP A 275 -11.55 18.43 2.20
N ASP A 276 -11.72 19.75 2.18
CA ASP A 276 -11.78 20.57 3.39
C ASP A 276 -13.04 20.22 4.21
N ALA A 277 -14.19 20.08 3.53
CA ALA A 277 -15.48 19.71 4.14
C ALA A 277 -15.47 18.34 4.83
N LEU A 278 -14.58 17.42 4.43
CA LEU A 278 -14.45 16.12 5.11
C LEU A 278 -14.15 16.27 6.62
N GLY A 279 -13.46 17.36 7.02
CA GLY A 279 -13.17 17.60 8.43
C GLY A 279 -14.44 17.89 9.24
N GLU A 280 -15.40 18.60 8.65
CA GLU A 280 -16.68 18.94 9.27
C GLU A 280 -17.57 17.71 9.42
N LEU A 281 -17.62 16.85 8.38
CA LEU A 281 -18.37 15.59 8.41
C LEU A 281 -17.97 14.69 9.60
N CYS A 282 -16.67 14.67 9.91
CA CYS A 282 -16.12 13.84 10.98
C CYS A 282 -16.30 14.44 12.37
N ALA A 283 -16.24 15.77 12.49
CA ALA A 283 -16.50 16.45 13.76
C ALA A 283 -17.93 16.21 14.26
N VAL A 284 -18.90 16.03 13.35
CA VAL A 284 -20.31 15.77 13.68
C VAL A 284 -20.57 14.30 14.04
N SER A 285 -19.85 13.36 13.42
CA SER A 285 -20.11 11.92 13.54
C SER A 285 -19.28 11.23 14.63
N GLY A 286 -18.14 11.78 15.02
CA GLY A 286 -17.28 11.23 16.08
C GLY A 286 -16.31 10.13 15.63
N TYR A 287 -16.14 9.91 14.32
CA TYR A 287 -15.28 8.87 13.78
C TYR A 287 -13.88 9.37 13.50
N HIS A 288 -12.89 8.49 13.64
CA HIS A 288 -11.50 8.82 13.37
C HIS A 288 -11.25 8.81 11.86
N LEU A 289 -11.28 10.00 11.26
CA LEU A 289 -10.86 10.21 9.86
C LEU A 289 -9.40 10.61 9.79
N ILE A 290 -8.68 9.93 8.90
CA ILE A 290 -7.31 10.21 8.55
C ILE A 290 -7.25 10.57 7.08
N LYS A 291 -6.65 11.71 6.80
CA LYS A 291 -6.44 12.23 5.45
C LYS A 291 -4.98 12.04 5.05
N LEU A 292 -4.74 11.30 3.97
CA LEU A 292 -3.44 11.11 3.35
C LEU A 292 -3.45 11.70 1.94
N ARG A 293 -2.28 12.11 1.46
CA ARG A 293 -2.17 12.70 0.14
C ARG A 293 -0.84 12.37 -0.52
N ASN A 294 -0.91 11.89 -1.76
CA ASN A 294 0.25 11.72 -2.61
C ASN A 294 0.78 13.09 -3.06
N PRO A 295 2.11 13.28 -3.11
CA PRO A 295 2.69 14.57 -3.52
C PRO A 295 2.38 14.90 -4.98
N ALA A 296 2.20 13.89 -5.83
CA ALA A 296 1.79 14.03 -7.22
C ALA A 296 0.90 12.85 -7.63
N PRO A 297 0.07 13.00 -8.68
CA PRO A 297 -0.73 11.91 -9.20
C PRO A 297 0.13 10.75 -9.66
N THR A 298 -0.10 9.59 -9.06
CA THR A 298 0.58 8.34 -9.42
C THR A 298 -0.09 7.67 -10.60
N GLY A 299 -1.37 7.97 -10.84
CA GLY A 299 -2.12 7.48 -12.01
C GLY A 299 -2.82 6.15 -11.76
N GLY A 300 -3.00 5.78 -10.49
CA GLY A 300 -3.73 4.59 -10.07
C GLY A 300 -3.93 4.55 -8.55
N PRO A 301 -4.80 3.64 -8.06
CA PRO A 301 -5.10 3.53 -6.63
C PRO A 301 -3.98 2.92 -5.79
N SER A 302 -3.05 2.17 -6.40
CA SER A 302 -2.07 1.32 -5.70
C SER A 302 -1.27 2.05 -4.62
N ALA A 303 -0.75 3.25 -4.94
CA ALA A 303 0.04 4.03 -3.99
C ALA A 303 -0.79 4.41 -2.74
N GLY A 304 -2.04 4.84 -2.95
CA GLY A 304 -2.95 5.20 -1.86
C GLY A 304 -3.38 3.99 -1.03
N ARG A 305 -3.67 2.85 -1.67
CA ARG A 305 -4.02 1.61 -0.97
C ARG A 305 -2.84 1.10 -0.13
N ASN A 306 -1.63 1.12 -0.68
CA ASN A 306 -0.43 0.76 0.07
C ASN A 306 -0.19 1.70 1.25
N ALA A 307 -0.37 3.02 1.08
CA ALA A 307 -0.27 3.96 2.19
C ALA A 307 -1.29 3.63 3.30
N ALA A 308 -2.52 3.26 2.94
CA ALA A 308 -3.53 2.81 3.90
C ALA A 308 -3.11 1.53 4.66
N ILE A 309 -2.46 0.55 3.99
CA ILE A 309 -1.89 -0.64 4.67
C ILE A 309 -0.88 -0.23 5.74
N GLU A 310 0.01 0.72 5.42
CA GLU A 310 1.08 1.14 6.34
C GLU A 310 0.57 1.86 7.58
N VAL A 311 -0.53 2.60 7.44
CA VAL A 311 -1.05 3.43 8.53
C VAL A 311 -2.27 2.83 9.23
N ALA A 312 -2.93 1.80 8.71
CA ALA A 312 -4.13 1.22 9.31
C ALA A 312 -3.90 0.84 10.79
N ASN A 313 -4.80 1.29 11.68
CA ASN A 313 -4.77 0.93 13.09
C ASN A 313 -5.75 -0.19 13.46
N GLY A 314 -6.75 -0.44 12.61
CA GLY A 314 -7.73 -1.49 12.80
C GLY A 314 -7.10 -2.88 12.78
N SER A 315 -7.79 -3.85 13.40
CA SER A 315 -7.40 -5.27 13.29
C SER A 315 -7.49 -5.77 11.83
N HIS A 316 -8.46 -5.24 11.09
CA HIS A 316 -8.70 -5.54 9.69
C HIS A 316 -8.80 -4.25 8.86
N LEU A 317 -8.50 -4.35 7.57
CA LEU A 317 -8.56 -3.27 6.58
C LEU A 317 -9.47 -3.67 5.42
N MET A 318 -10.47 -2.83 5.14
CA MET A 318 -11.32 -2.91 3.96
C MET A 318 -10.93 -1.84 2.97
N PHE A 319 -10.73 -2.19 1.70
CA PHE A 319 -10.53 -1.21 0.65
C PHE A 319 -11.85 -0.86 -0.04
N PHE A 320 -12.01 0.43 -0.35
CA PHE A 320 -13.17 0.98 -1.04
C PHE A 320 -12.72 1.90 -2.17
N ASP A 321 -13.38 1.76 -3.31
CA ASP A 321 -13.32 2.78 -4.36
C ASP A 321 -14.27 3.93 -4.00
N ASP A 322 -13.90 5.15 -4.37
CA ASP A 322 -14.61 6.36 -3.97
C ASP A 322 -15.97 6.57 -4.64
N ASP A 323 -16.30 5.76 -5.65
CA ASP A 323 -17.57 5.70 -6.37
C ASP A 323 -18.54 4.61 -5.89
N ASP A 324 -18.12 3.76 -4.95
CA ASP A 324 -18.98 2.76 -4.31
C ASP A 324 -19.65 3.30 -3.03
N TYR A 325 -20.54 2.52 -2.41
CA TYR A 325 -21.11 2.85 -1.10
C TYR A 325 -21.55 1.61 -0.31
N LEU A 326 -21.65 1.76 1.01
CA LEU A 326 -22.15 0.71 1.90
C LEU A 326 -23.67 0.65 1.89
N GLU A 327 -24.19 -0.57 1.97
CA GLU A 327 -25.61 -0.81 2.23
C GLU A 327 -25.99 -0.52 3.68
N ASP A 328 -27.26 -0.19 3.91
CA ASP A 328 -27.78 0.07 5.25
C ASP A 328 -27.63 -1.17 6.15
N GLY A 329 -27.01 -0.98 7.32
CA GLY A 329 -26.74 -2.04 8.28
C GLY A 329 -25.58 -2.97 7.91
N ALA A 330 -24.84 -2.70 6.83
CA ALA A 330 -23.66 -3.47 6.44
C ALA A 330 -22.49 -3.28 7.43
N LEU A 331 -22.22 -2.06 7.87
CA LEU A 331 -21.06 -1.78 8.73
C LEU A 331 -21.17 -2.44 10.12
N PRO A 332 -22.29 -2.34 10.86
CA PRO A 332 -22.44 -3.06 12.13
C PRO A 332 -22.33 -4.59 11.96
N ALA A 333 -22.86 -5.13 10.85
CA ALA A 333 -22.75 -6.55 10.55
C ALA A 333 -21.29 -6.98 10.31
N ILE A 334 -20.52 -6.16 9.58
CA ILE A 334 -19.08 -6.38 9.39
C ILE A 334 -18.35 -6.34 10.73
N VAL A 335 -18.51 -5.27 11.52
CA VAL A 335 -17.80 -5.10 12.81
C VAL A 335 -18.10 -6.26 13.77
N ASN A 336 -19.36 -6.69 13.83
CA ASN A 336 -19.76 -7.85 14.63
C ASN A 336 -19.08 -9.14 14.13
N ALA A 337 -19.04 -9.37 12.81
CA ALA A 337 -18.36 -10.54 12.25
C ALA A 337 -16.83 -10.54 12.49
N LEU A 338 -16.21 -9.37 12.64
CA LEU A 338 -14.77 -9.25 12.90
C LEU A 338 -14.38 -9.47 14.36
N SER A 339 -15.31 -9.33 15.31
CA SER A 339 -14.99 -9.34 16.75
C SER A 339 -14.40 -10.67 17.23
N ASP A 340 -14.80 -11.78 16.60
CA ASP A 340 -14.34 -13.15 16.92
C ASP A 340 -13.66 -13.87 15.75
N SER A 341 -13.40 -13.16 14.63
CA SER A 341 -12.83 -13.78 13.44
C SER A 341 -11.31 -13.72 13.44
N ASP A 342 -10.68 -14.86 13.16
CA ASP A 342 -9.25 -14.96 12.88
C ASP A 342 -8.95 -15.01 11.37
N ALA A 343 -9.97 -14.82 10.53
CA ALA A 343 -9.86 -14.86 9.08
C ALA A 343 -8.91 -13.77 8.58
N GLU A 344 -8.00 -14.17 7.70
CA GLU A 344 -6.97 -13.29 7.17
C GLU A 344 -7.48 -12.51 5.95
N ARG A 345 -8.45 -13.10 5.25
CA ARG A 345 -9.20 -12.46 4.19
C ARG A 345 -10.68 -12.85 4.25
N ILE A 346 -11.54 -11.86 4.11
CA ILE A 346 -12.99 -12.03 4.07
C ILE A 346 -13.51 -11.44 2.76
N ALA A 347 -14.32 -12.22 2.04
CA ALA A 347 -15.04 -11.75 0.85
C ALA A 347 -16.50 -11.41 1.21
N PHE A 348 -17.13 -10.49 0.46
CA PHE A 348 -18.49 -10.03 0.75
C PHE A 348 -19.35 -10.06 -0.50
N ARG A 349 -20.61 -10.46 -0.33
CA ARG A 349 -21.60 -10.31 -1.39
C ARG A 349 -21.85 -8.82 -1.65
N TYR A 350 -21.82 -8.43 -2.92
CA TYR A 350 -22.00 -7.05 -3.37
C TYR A 350 -23.07 -6.97 -4.45
N ARG A 351 -23.65 -5.78 -4.61
CA ARG A 351 -24.60 -5.47 -5.67
C ARG A 351 -23.93 -4.64 -6.75
N ARG A 352 -24.23 -4.91 -8.02
CA ARG A 352 -23.82 -4.07 -9.15
C ARG A 352 -24.94 -3.98 -10.17
N ALA A 353 -25.27 -2.77 -10.63
CA ALA A 353 -26.34 -2.54 -11.60
C ALA A 353 -27.67 -3.23 -11.23
N GLY A 354 -28.06 -3.14 -9.95
CA GLY A 354 -29.29 -3.74 -9.42
C GLY A 354 -29.29 -5.27 -9.28
N ARG A 355 -28.17 -5.94 -9.59
CA ARG A 355 -28.03 -7.40 -9.43
C ARG A 355 -27.07 -7.72 -8.30
N SER A 356 -27.49 -8.59 -7.38
CA SER A 356 -26.61 -9.14 -6.35
C SER A 356 -25.67 -10.16 -7.00
N ASN A 357 -24.36 -9.96 -6.83
CA ASN A 357 -23.34 -10.90 -7.28
C ASN A 357 -23.09 -11.88 -6.15
N PHE A 358 -23.64 -13.08 -6.30
CA PHE A 358 -23.55 -14.13 -5.30
C PHE A 358 -22.10 -14.56 -5.08
N ILE A 359 -21.71 -14.67 -3.82
CA ILE A 359 -20.50 -15.37 -3.39
C ILE A 359 -20.96 -16.62 -2.63
N PRO A 360 -20.37 -17.81 -2.88
CA PRO A 360 -20.70 -19.01 -2.14
C PRO A 360 -20.59 -18.77 -0.62
N PRO A 361 -21.53 -19.27 0.20
CA PRO A 361 -21.43 -19.11 1.65
C PRO A 361 -20.27 -19.94 2.16
N ALA A 362 -19.22 -19.30 2.69
CA ALA A 362 -18.16 -19.96 3.43
C ALA A 362 -18.27 -19.53 4.90
N GLN A 363 -18.69 -20.46 5.77
CA GLN A 363 -18.79 -20.20 7.21
C GLN A 363 -17.44 -20.32 7.93
N HIS A 364 -16.48 -21.11 7.43
CA HIS A 364 -15.03 -21.04 7.73
C HIS A 364 -14.30 -21.95 6.72
N GLN A 365 -13.29 -21.45 6.02
CA GLN A 365 -12.52 -22.26 5.07
C GLN A 365 -11.01 -22.15 5.34
N GLU A 366 -10.37 -23.31 5.51
CA GLU A 366 -8.92 -23.46 5.69
C GLU A 366 -8.17 -23.31 4.35
N ARG A 367 -6.83 -23.27 4.41
CA ARG A 367 -5.90 -23.05 3.28
C ARG A 367 -6.14 -23.91 2.04
N GLN A 368 -6.80 -25.07 2.16
CA GLN A 368 -7.07 -25.98 1.04
C GLN A 368 -8.09 -25.41 0.02
N ASP A 369 -8.92 -24.44 0.42
CA ASP A 369 -10.01 -23.89 -0.40
C ASP A 369 -9.68 -22.54 -1.05
N ILE A 370 -8.38 -22.21 -1.16
CA ILE A 370 -7.89 -20.97 -1.78
C ILE A 370 -8.57 -20.65 -3.12
N ILE A 371 -8.84 -21.67 -3.95
CA ILE A 371 -9.47 -21.55 -5.27
C ILE A 371 -10.91 -21.00 -5.15
N GLU A 372 -11.65 -21.43 -4.14
CA GLU A 372 -13.03 -20.98 -3.87
C GLU A 372 -13.04 -19.56 -3.31
N SER A 373 -12.07 -19.24 -2.44
CA SER A 373 -11.90 -17.89 -1.89
C SER A 373 -11.63 -16.83 -2.98
N LEU A 374 -11.14 -17.24 -4.15
CA LEU A 374 -10.86 -16.37 -5.31
C LEU A 374 -12.08 -16.21 -6.23
N TRP A 375 -13.30 -16.28 -5.68
CA TRP A 375 -14.53 -15.95 -6.41
C TRP A 375 -14.59 -14.49 -6.86
N THR A 376 -14.01 -13.58 -6.10
CA THR A 376 -13.72 -12.22 -6.55
C THR A 376 -12.22 -11.95 -6.49
N MET A 377 -11.71 -11.33 -7.56
CA MET A 377 -10.35 -10.78 -7.66
C MET A 377 -10.39 -9.26 -7.55
N LEU A 378 -11.54 -8.71 -7.15
CA LEU A 378 -11.74 -7.28 -6.97
C LEU A 378 -11.32 -6.87 -5.57
N THR A 379 -10.98 -5.60 -5.46
CA THR A 379 -10.56 -4.91 -4.22
C THR A 379 -11.54 -4.93 -3.04
N PRO A 380 -12.89 -4.96 -3.19
CA PRO A 380 -13.79 -4.93 -2.05
C PRO A 380 -13.78 -6.25 -1.27
N ALA A 381 -12.78 -6.39 -0.40
CA ALA A 381 -12.56 -7.47 0.53
C ALA A 381 -11.91 -6.90 1.80
N ILE A 382 -11.99 -7.66 2.88
CA ILE A 382 -11.39 -7.31 4.16
C ILE A 382 -10.16 -8.18 4.37
N TYR A 383 -9.09 -7.58 4.87
CA TYR A 383 -7.81 -8.22 5.08
C TYR A 383 -7.31 -7.95 6.49
N ARG A 384 -6.72 -8.95 7.15
CA ARG A 384 -6.10 -8.77 8.47
C ARG A 384 -4.81 -7.96 8.32
N VAL A 385 -4.70 -6.86 9.07
CA VAL A 385 -3.66 -5.83 8.84
C VAL A 385 -2.26 -6.35 9.15
N ASP A 386 -2.11 -7.10 10.23
CA ASP A 386 -0.85 -7.74 10.61
C ASP A 386 -0.38 -8.72 9.52
N LYS A 387 -1.28 -9.53 8.96
CA LYS A 387 -0.95 -10.46 7.88
C LYS A 387 -0.57 -9.78 6.58
N LEU A 388 -1.20 -8.66 6.23
CA LEU A 388 -0.75 -7.86 5.08
C LEU A 388 0.68 -7.34 5.23
N ARG A 389 1.05 -6.93 6.45
CA ARG A 389 2.39 -6.41 6.75
C ARG A 389 3.43 -7.53 6.81
N GLU A 390 3.16 -8.59 7.59
CA GLU A 390 4.03 -9.76 7.76
C GLU A 390 4.35 -10.44 6.41
N SER A 391 3.35 -10.60 5.55
CA SER A 391 3.50 -11.26 4.24
C SER A 391 4.12 -10.36 3.17
N GLY A 392 4.28 -9.06 3.44
CA GLY A 392 4.75 -8.06 2.48
C GLY A 392 3.83 -7.87 1.27
N CYS A 393 2.55 -8.24 1.36
CA CYS A 393 1.60 -8.06 0.26
C CYS A 393 1.30 -6.57 0.03
N ARG A 394 1.53 -6.09 -1.18
CA ARG A 394 1.29 -4.70 -1.61
C ARG A 394 0.67 -4.69 -3.00
N TYR A 395 -0.11 -3.65 -3.30
CA TYR A 395 -0.56 -3.38 -4.65
C TYR A 395 0.64 -2.98 -5.51
N PRO A 396 0.83 -3.59 -6.69
CA PRO A 396 1.89 -3.17 -7.61
C PRO A 396 1.61 -1.74 -8.09
N SER A 397 2.57 -0.84 -7.86
CA SER A 397 2.43 0.60 -8.13
C SER A 397 2.88 1.01 -9.53
N GLU A 398 3.65 0.13 -10.15
CA GLU A 398 4.32 0.29 -11.44
C GLU A 398 3.50 -0.26 -12.61
N VAL A 399 2.36 -0.90 -12.33
CA VAL A 399 1.48 -1.47 -13.34
C VAL A 399 0.26 -0.59 -13.57
N SER A 400 -0.14 -0.45 -14.84
CA SER A 400 -1.34 0.27 -15.28
C SER A 400 -2.61 -0.58 -15.26
N LEU A 401 -2.46 -1.91 -15.18
CA LEU A 401 -3.53 -2.89 -15.34
C LEU A 401 -3.31 -4.10 -14.44
N GLY A 402 -4.36 -4.48 -13.72
CA GLY A 402 -4.45 -5.77 -13.04
C GLY A 402 -3.83 -5.77 -11.65
N GLU A 403 -3.58 -4.58 -11.09
CA GLU A 403 -3.06 -4.36 -9.76
C GLU A 403 -3.89 -5.05 -8.67
N ASP A 404 -5.22 -5.03 -8.82
CA ASP A 404 -6.16 -5.68 -7.92
C ASP A 404 -5.96 -7.19 -7.91
N SER A 405 -6.05 -7.82 -9.08
CA SER A 405 -5.92 -9.27 -9.23
C SER A 405 -4.56 -9.77 -8.73
N GLU A 406 -3.48 -9.02 -8.98
CA GLU A 406 -2.14 -9.35 -8.49
C GLU A 406 -2.04 -9.26 -6.96
N PHE A 407 -2.59 -8.20 -6.36
CA PHE A 407 -2.64 -8.06 -4.91
C PHE A 407 -3.48 -9.17 -4.26
N VAL A 408 -4.70 -9.41 -4.76
CA VAL A 408 -5.60 -10.43 -4.22
C VAL A 408 -4.98 -11.82 -4.31
N LEU A 409 -4.38 -12.17 -5.45
CA LEU A 409 -3.71 -13.47 -5.62
C LEU A 409 -2.50 -13.59 -4.71
N SER A 410 -1.68 -12.53 -4.59
CA SER A 410 -0.51 -12.51 -3.70
C SER A 410 -0.90 -12.73 -2.24
N CYS A 411 -2.01 -12.13 -1.79
CA CYS A 411 -2.55 -12.38 -0.45
C CYS A 411 -3.04 -13.82 -0.33
N ALA A 412 -3.85 -14.29 -1.28
CA ALA A 412 -4.47 -15.61 -1.20
C ALA A 412 -3.44 -16.74 -1.15
N VAL A 413 -2.33 -16.66 -1.90
CA VAL A 413 -1.30 -17.72 -1.88
C VAL A 413 -0.43 -17.71 -0.61
N LYS A 414 -0.47 -16.64 0.19
CA LYS A 414 0.29 -16.49 1.44
C LYS A 414 -0.57 -16.62 2.69
N PHE A 415 -1.88 -16.45 2.58
CA PHE A 415 -2.83 -16.51 3.69
C PHE A 415 -3.36 -17.94 3.86
N GLU A 416 -3.82 -18.26 5.07
CA GLU A 416 -4.26 -19.59 5.47
C GLU A 416 -5.74 -19.64 5.87
N LYS A 417 -6.32 -18.51 6.28
CA LYS A 417 -7.70 -18.47 6.80
C LYS A 417 -8.58 -17.54 5.99
N PHE A 418 -9.64 -18.08 5.43
CA PHE A 418 -10.58 -17.37 4.57
C PHE A 418 -12.01 -17.46 5.11
N ALA A 419 -12.77 -16.39 4.96
CA ALA A 419 -14.19 -16.36 5.31
C ALA A 419 -15.00 -15.61 4.24
N THR A 420 -16.32 -15.76 4.28
CA THR A 420 -17.24 -15.00 3.41
C THR A 420 -18.44 -14.50 4.19
N LEU A 421 -18.81 -13.23 3.98
CA LEU A 421 -20.12 -12.73 4.38
C LEU A 421 -21.04 -12.60 3.15
N ALA A 422 -22.03 -13.48 3.07
CA ALA A 422 -22.94 -13.56 1.91
C ALA A 422 -24.42 -13.62 2.28
N ASP A 423 -24.79 -13.33 3.53
CA ASP A 423 -26.18 -13.26 4.01
C ASP A 423 -26.94 -12.06 3.41
N ARG A 424 -26.25 -10.94 3.18
CA ARG A 424 -26.79 -9.69 2.60
C ARG A 424 -25.87 -9.10 1.55
N ASP A 425 -26.35 -8.09 0.82
CA ASP A 425 -25.46 -7.23 0.04
C ASP A 425 -24.81 -6.25 1.02
N TYR A 426 -23.48 -6.18 1.02
CA TYR A 426 -22.73 -5.29 1.91
C TYR A 426 -22.33 -3.99 1.22
N ILE A 427 -22.04 -4.09 -0.08
CA ILE A 427 -21.48 -3.02 -0.90
C ILE A 427 -22.33 -2.88 -2.14
N VAL A 428 -22.56 -1.65 -2.57
CA VAL A 428 -23.03 -1.34 -3.92
C VAL A 428 -21.89 -0.82 -4.74
N ILE A 429 -21.55 -1.58 -5.78
CA ILE A 429 -20.65 -1.14 -6.83
C ILE A 429 -21.44 -0.28 -7.81
N ASP A 430 -21.09 0.99 -7.90
CA ASP A 430 -21.81 1.98 -8.69
C ASP A 430 -20.87 2.76 -9.62
N ASN A 431 -21.45 3.61 -10.48
CA ASN A 431 -20.67 4.56 -11.27
C ASN A 431 -20.41 5.83 -10.44
N PRO A 432 -19.36 6.59 -10.81
CA PRO A 432 -19.13 7.92 -10.25
C PRO A 432 -20.32 8.86 -10.45
N ALA A 433 -20.39 9.88 -9.62
CA ALA A 433 -21.37 10.94 -9.73
C ALA A 433 -21.30 11.65 -11.09
N GLU A 434 -22.42 12.24 -11.50
CA GLU A 434 -22.52 12.94 -12.78
C GLU A 434 -21.45 14.06 -12.90
N GLY A 435 -20.70 14.01 -14.00
CA GLY A 435 -19.58 14.91 -14.29
C GLY A 435 -18.21 14.44 -13.81
N GLU A 436 -18.12 13.32 -13.10
CA GLU A 436 -16.85 12.75 -12.63
C GLU A 436 -16.35 11.61 -13.54
N ALA A 437 -15.02 11.44 -13.62
CA ALA A 437 -14.38 10.46 -14.51
C ALA A 437 -14.63 9.02 -14.03
N SER A 438 -14.80 8.04 -14.94
CA SER A 438 -15.17 6.64 -14.64
C SER A 438 -14.06 5.76 -14.06
N HIS A 439 -12.78 6.07 -14.30
CA HIS A 439 -11.66 5.33 -13.73
C HIS A 439 -10.53 6.28 -13.29
N MET A 440 -9.84 5.92 -12.20
CA MET A 440 -8.63 6.63 -11.76
C MET A 440 -7.40 6.30 -12.62
N SER A 441 -7.36 5.10 -13.21
CA SER A 441 -6.25 4.66 -14.05
C SER A 441 -6.28 5.31 -15.44
N LYS A 442 -5.13 5.84 -15.87
CA LYS A 442 -4.98 6.42 -17.21
C LYS A 442 -4.60 5.34 -18.20
N GLY A 443 -5.56 4.86 -19.00
CA GLY A 443 -5.24 4.07 -20.20
C GLY A 443 -4.48 4.92 -21.20
N LYS A 444 -3.17 4.69 -21.36
CA LYS A 444 -2.35 5.32 -22.38
C LYS A 444 -1.69 4.22 -23.20
N GLY A 445 -2.01 4.14 -24.48
CA GLY A 445 -1.39 3.18 -25.39
C GLY A 445 -2.21 2.95 -26.65
N SER A 446 -1.58 2.33 -27.63
CA SER A 446 -2.29 1.74 -28.76
C SER A 446 -3.12 0.53 -28.31
N TRP A 447 -4.04 0.07 -29.16
CA TRP A 447 -4.77 -1.18 -28.88
C TRP A 447 -3.82 -2.38 -28.72
N TYR A 448 -2.67 -2.36 -29.42
CA TYR A 448 -1.60 -3.35 -29.25
C TYR A 448 -1.06 -3.34 -27.82
N ASP A 449 -0.67 -2.16 -27.32
CA ASP A 449 -0.08 -2.01 -25.98
C ASP A 449 -1.07 -2.48 -24.91
N PHE A 450 -2.36 -2.17 -25.09
CA PHE A 450 -3.40 -2.65 -24.20
C PHE A 450 -3.50 -4.18 -24.14
N LEU A 451 -3.42 -4.88 -25.28
CA LEU A 451 -3.43 -6.35 -25.31
C LEU A 451 -2.14 -6.93 -24.74
N LEU A 452 -1.00 -6.31 -25.04
CA LEU A 452 0.29 -6.69 -24.48
C LEU A 452 0.31 -6.55 -22.95
N ASP A 453 -0.30 -5.50 -22.41
CA ASP A 453 -0.47 -5.31 -20.96
C ASP A 453 -1.32 -6.42 -20.33
N HIS A 454 -2.38 -6.88 -21.00
CA HIS A 454 -3.20 -8.00 -20.52
C HIS A 454 -2.39 -9.32 -20.52
N ILE A 455 -1.64 -9.61 -21.58
CA ILE A 455 -0.80 -10.82 -21.63
C ILE A 455 0.30 -10.74 -20.56
N SER A 456 0.89 -9.56 -20.38
CA SER A 456 1.89 -9.31 -19.33
C SER A 456 1.30 -9.48 -17.94
N HIS A 457 0.05 -9.05 -17.71
CA HIS A 457 -0.67 -9.30 -16.46
C HIS A 457 -0.89 -10.81 -16.22
N VAL A 458 -1.28 -11.57 -17.24
CA VAL A 458 -1.38 -13.05 -17.15
C VAL A 458 -0.03 -13.67 -16.77
N LYS A 459 1.07 -13.20 -17.36
CA LYS A 459 2.43 -13.64 -17.02
C LYS A 459 2.78 -13.34 -15.55
N ARG A 460 2.44 -12.15 -15.04
CA ARG A 460 2.69 -11.77 -13.64
C ARG A 460 1.87 -12.63 -12.67
N LEU A 461 0.58 -12.82 -12.92
CA LEU A 461 -0.26 -13.73 -12.14
C LEU A 461 0.30 -15.15 -12.11
N SER A 462 0.82 -15.63 -13.24
CA SER A 462 1.44 -16.94 -13.29
C SER A 462 2.72 -17.02 -12.46
N GLY A 463 3.58 -16.00 -12.52
CA GLY A 463 4.77 -15.92 -11.67
C GLY A 463 4.44 -16.01 -10.18
N ILE A 464 3.34 -15.39 -9.74
CA ILE A 464 2.85 -15.51 -8.36
C ILE A 464 2.51 -16.97 -8.01
N ILE A 465 1.77 -17.68 -8.88
CA ILE A 465 1.37 -19.07 -8.66
C ILE A 465 2.58 -20.02 -8.64
N GLN A 466 3.51 -19.84 -9.58
CA GLN A 466 4.69 -20.70 -9.70
C GLN A 466 5.60 -20.60 -8.47
N ASN A 467 5.81 -19.37 -7.99
CA ASN A 467 6.67 -19.08 -6.84
C ASN A 467 5.99 -19.32 -5.48
N ALA A 468 4.68 -19.54 -5.45
CA ALA A 468 3.96 -19.82 -4.21
C ALA A 468 4.42 -21.16 -3.60
N ASP A 469 4.54 -21.21 -2.28
CA ASP A 469 4.76 -22.47 -1.56
C ASP A 469 3.41 -23.18 -1.35
N LEU A 470 2.97 -23.88 -2.41
CA LEU A 470 1.69 -24.59 -2.46
C LEU A 470 1.85 -25.97 -3.10
N PRO A 471 1.03 -26.96 -2.71
CA PRO A 471 0.98 -28.25 -3.39
C PRO A 471 0.68 -28.11 -4.88
N VAL A 472 1.27 -28.98 -5.70
CA VAL A 472 1.13 -28.94 -7.17
C VAL A 472 -0.33 -28.94 -7.61
N TYR A 473 -1.18 -29.77 -7.00
CA TYR A 473 -2.60 -29.82 -7.36
C TYR A 473 -3.35 -28.51 -7.11
N VAL A 474 -2.95 -27.74 -6.08
CA VAL A 474 -3.53 -26.42 -5.79
C VAL A 474 -3.06 -25.42 -6.85
N LYS A 475 -1.76 -25.43 -7.19
CA LYS A 475 -1.21 -24.60 -8.26
C LYS A 475 -1.92 -24.88 -9.59
N ASP A 476 -2.13 -26.14 -9.93
CA ASP A 476 -2.83 -26.55 -11.15
C ASP A 476 -4.27 -26.00 -11.19
N GLY A 477 -4.98 -26.06 -10.05
CA GLY A 477 -6.31 -25.49 -9.92
C GLY A 477 -6.33 -23.95 -10.04
N LEU A 478 -5.32 -23.27 -9.49
CA LEU A 478 -5.15 -21.82 -9.68
C LEU A 478 -4.84 -21.46 -11.14
N VAL A 479 -3.99 -22.23 -11.82
CA VAL A 479 -3.72 -22.03 -13.27
C VAL A 479 -5.01 -22.18 -14.06
N SER A 480 -5.78 -23.23 -13.80
CA SER A 480 -7.06 -23.48 -14.47
C SER A 480 -8.05 -22.33 -14.26
N ARG A 481 -8.25 -21.89 -13.01
CA ARG A 481 -9.27 -20.89 -12.66
C ARG A 481 -8.84 -19.45 -12.96
N VAL A 482 -7.63 -19.07 -12.57
CA VAL A 482 -7.15 -17.68 -12.63
C VAL A 482 -6.54 -17.37 -13.98
N ILE A 483 -5.68 -18.24 -14.51
CA ILE A 483 -4.98 -17.97 -15.76
C ILE A 483 -5.87 -18.29 -16.97
N LEU A 484 -6.33 -19.54 -17.09
CA LEU A 484 -7.14 -19.94 -18.24
C LEU A 484 -8.57 -19.37 -18.14
N GLY A 485 -9.24 -19.59 -17.01
CA GLY A 485 -10.61 -19.12 -16.78
C GLY A 485 -10.76 -17.59 -16.83
N ARG A 486 -10.03 -16.85 -15.99
CA ARG A 486 -10.15 -15.39 -15.99
C ARG A 486 -9.24 -14.72 -17.02
N GLY A 487 -7.95 -15.01 -16.96
CA GLY A 487 -6.93 -14.36 -17.77
C GLY A 487 -7.13 -14.50 -19.27
N VAL A 488 -7.51 -15.69 -19.75
CA VAL A 488 -7.72 -15.94 -21.18
C VAL A 488 -9.19 -15.76 -21.59
N ILE A 489 -10.13 -16.43 -20.91
CA ILE A 489 -11.54 -16.41 -21.31
C ILE A 489 -12.24 -15.11 -20.88
N GLN A 490 -12.23 -14.77 -19.59
CA GLN A 490 -12.98 -13.61 -19.08
C GLN A 490 -12.47 -12.27 -19.63
N TYR A 491 -11.16 -12.11 -19.82
CA TYR A 491 -10.58 -10.94 -20.49
C TYR A 491 -10.72 -10.96 -22.02
N GLN A 492 -11.37 -11.98 -22.57
CA GLN A 492 -11.66 -12.12 -24.00
C GLN A 492 -10.41 -12.09 -24.88
N LEU A 493 -9.26 -12.59 -24.41
CA LEU A 493 -8.02 -12.56 -25.19
C LEU A 493 -8.14 -13.34 -26.50
N ILE A 494 -8.86 -14.46 -26.49
CA ILE A 494 -9.18 -15.23 -27.71
C ILE A 494 -9.80 -14.32 -28.77
N ARG A 495 -10.91 -13.63 -28.42
CA ARG A 495 -11.62 -12.72 -29.32
C ARG A 495 -10.75 -11.56 -29.75
N ARG A 496 -10.15 -10.87 -28.77
CA ARG A 496 -9.41 -9.62 -29.00
C ARG A 496 -8.18 -9.83 -29.88
N ILE A 497 -7.46 -10.93 -29.72
CA ILE A 497 -6.32 -11.28 -30.57
C ILE A 497 -6.79 -11.74 -31.95
N SER A 498 -7.86 -12.54 -32.02
CA SER A 498 -8.42 -12.99 -33.31
C SER A 498 -8.85 -11.81 -34.19
N ASP A 499 -9.52 -10.83 -33.60
CA ASP A 499 -10.05 -9.64 -34.28
C ASP A 499 -8.97 -8.58 -34.57
N TYR A 500 -7.76 -8.73 -34.03
CA TYR A 500 -6.69 -7.73 -34.16
C TYR A 500 -6.13 -7.67 -35.58
N GLN A 501 -5.84 -6.46 -36.04
CA GLN A 501 -5.14 -6.15 -37.28
C GLN A 501 -4.07 -5.09 -37.01
N PRO A 502 -2.87 -5.19 -37.62
CA PRO A 502 -2.47 -6.12 -38.67
C PRO A 502 -2.09 -7.54 -38.16
N ASP A 503 -2.08 -8.52 -39.07
CA ASP A 503 -1.85 -9.95 -38.78
C ASP A 503 -0.49 -10.26 -38.16
N ASP A 504 0.57 -9.58 -38.59
CA ASP A 504 1.92 -9.75 -38.03
C ASP A 504 1.95 -9.40 -36.53
N LYS A 505 1.25 -8.33 -36.13
CA LYS A 505 1.10 -7.92 -34.74
C LYS A 505 0.15 -8.81 -33.94
N ALA A 506 -0.92 -9.31 -34.56
CA ALA A 506 -1.79 -10.29 -33.91
C ALA A 506 -1.01 -11.60 -33.61
N GLN A 507 -0.16 -12.03 -34.54
CA GLN A 507 0.70 -13.19 -34.36
C GLN A 507 1.73 -12.97 -33.25
N GLU A 508 2.37 -11.80 -33.19
CA GLU A 508 3.32 -11.45 -32.10
C GLU A 508 2.66 -11.55 -30.71
N LEU A 509 1.43 -11.04 -30.56
CA LEU A 509 0.66 -11.19 -29.31
C LEU A 509 0.34 -12.65 -29.00
N LEU A 510 -0.04 -13.42 -30.02
CA LEU A 510 -0.38 -14.83 -29.86
C LEU A 510 0.84 -15.67 -29.47
N ASP A 511 2.00 -15.41 -30.08
CA ASP A 511 3.27 -16.06 -29.76
C ASP A 511 3.63 -15.82 -28.29
N TYR A 512 3.50 -14.57 -27.83
CA TYR A 512 3.79 -14.23 -26.45
C TYR A 512 2.82 -14.89 -25.47
N LEU A 513 1.52 -14.90 -25.76
CA LEU A 513 0.54 -15.60 -24.94
C LEU A 513 0.79 -17.12 -24.93
N SER A 514 1.18 -17.70 -26.07
CA SER A 514 1.52 -19.12 -26.20
C SER A 514 2.70 -19.50 -25.31
N GLU A 515 3.76 -18.69 -25.31
CA GLU A 515 4.93 -18.88 -24.46
C GLU A 515 4.54 -18.85 -22.97
N VAL A 516 3.72 -17.86 -22.57
CA VAL A 516 3.22 -17.75 -21.20
C VAL A 516 2.44 -19.01 -20.81
N ILE A 517 1.50 -19.49 -21.64
CA ILE A 517 0.68 -20.67 -21.30
C ILE A 517 1.53 -21.96 -21.24
N LYS A 518 2.45 -22.16 -22.19
CA LYS A 518 3.31 -23.36 -22.23
C LYS A 518 4.21 -23.48 -21.02
N ASN A 519 4.72 -22.37 -20.51
CA ASN A 519 5.63 -22.36 -19.37
C ASN A 519 4.94 -22.70 -18.04
N ILE A 520 3.60 -22.69 -18.00
CA ILE A 520 2.86 -22.60 -16.73
C ILE A 520 1.77 -23.67 -16.60
N ALA A 521 1.29 -24.23 -17.71
CA ALA A 521 0.23 -25.22 -17.72
C ALA A 521 0.73 -26.55 -18.30
N HIS A 522 0.72 -27.60 -17.47
CA HIS A 522 0.97 -28.95 -17.95
C HIS A 522 -0.11 -29.35 -18.98
N PRO A 523 0.22 -30.11 -20.06
CA PRO A 523 -0.74 -30.47 -21.11
C PRO A 523 -2.07 -31.04 -20.58
N SER A 524 -2.02 -31.86 -19.53
CA SER A 524 -3.23 -32.42 -18.90
C SER A 524 -4.16 -31.38 -18.25
N ILE A 525 -3.63 -30.23 -17.79
CA ILE A 525 -4.45 -29.12 -17.27
C ILE A 525 -5.19 -28.44 -18.42
N ILE A 526 -4.48 -28.21 -19.52
CA ILE A 526 -5.01 -27.62 -20.74
C ILE A 526 -6.14 -28.48 -21.30
N GLU A 527 -5.91 -29.80 -21.42
CA GLU A 527 -6.92 -30.76 -21.88
C GLU A 527 -8.16 -30.78 -20.98
N ARG A 528 -7.98 -30.83 -19.65
CA ARG A 528 -9.11 -30.80 -18.70
C ARG A 528 -9.90 -29.50 -18.78
N PHE A 529 -9.21 -28.36 -18.82
CA PHE A 529 -9.86 -27.06 -18.94
C PHE A 529 -10.63 -26.94 -20.26
N ALA A 530 -10.00 -27.35 -21.36
CA ALA A 530 -10.58 -27.42 -22.69
C ALA A 530 -11.80 -28.34 -22.78
N ALA A 531 -11.81 -29.48 -22.08
CA ALA A 531 -12.97 -30.37 -22.07
C ALA A 531 -14.17 -29.80 -21.27
N SER A 532 -13.88 -29.00 -20.23
CA SER A 532 -14.90 -28.39 -19.37
C SER A 532 -15.49 -27.08 -19.91
N ASN A 533 -14.89 -26.49 -20.94
CA ASN A 533 -15.32 -25.23 -21.55
C ASN A 533 -15.45 -25.42 -23.06
N ASP A 534 -16.43 -24.82 -23.72
CA ASP A 534 -16.56 -24.88 -25.19
C ASP A 534 -15.52 -23.98 -25.89
N SER A 535 -14.25 -24.19 -25.57
CA SER A 535 -13.10 -23.37 -25.97
C SER A 535 -11.89 -24.23 -26.33
N ALA A 536 -12.04 -25.55 -26.43
CA ALA A 536 -10.96 -26.49 -26.68
C ALA A 536 -10.12 -26.14 -27.92
N GLY A 537 -10.78 -25.85 -29.04
CA GLY A 537 -10.09 -25.48 -30.28
C GLY A 537 -9.33 -24.15 -30.18
N ALA A 538 -9.86 -23.17 -29.45
CA ALA A 538 -9.21 -21.88 -29.29
C ALA A 538 -8.00 -21.96 -28.36
N ILE A 539 -8.09 -22.73 -27.27
CA ILE A 539 -6.97 -22.94 -26.36
C ILE A 539 -5.85 -23.74 -27.06
N ASP A 540 -6.18 -24.79 -27.82
CA ASP A 540 -5.20 -25.54 -28.62
C ASP A 540 -4.49 -24.64 -29.64
N ALA A 541 -5.24 -23.76 -30.31
CA ALA A 541 -4.67 -22.77 -31.23
C ALA A 541 -3.71 -21.78 -30.53
N ILE A 542 -4.05 -21.31 -29.32
CA ILE A 542 -3.15 -20.48 -28.52
C ILE A 542 -1.87 -21.25 -28.17
N VAL A 543 -2.00 -22.49 -27.70
CA VAL A 543 -0.84 -23.32 -27.36
C VAL A 543 0.01 -23.58 -28.61
N LYS A 544 -0.56 -23.74 -29.80
CA LYS A 544 0.22 -23.90 -31.03
C LYS A 544 0.74 -22.59 -31.61
N ALA A 545 0.31 -21.46 -31.07
CA ALA A 545 0.52 -20.13 -31.62
C ALA A 545 0.02 -20.02 -33.09
N ASP A 546 -1.13 -20.62 -33.38
CA ASP A 546 -1.71 -20.63 -34.73
C ASP A 546 -2.85 -19.61 -34.82
N LEU A 547 -2.57 -18.44 -35.41
CA LEU A 547 -3.56 -17.37 -35.54
C LEU A 547 -4.71 -17.74 -36.47
N PHE A 548 -4.47 -18.57 -37.50
CA PHE A 548 -5.51 -19.00 -38.42
C PHE A 548 -6.50 -19.94 -37.71
N ALA A 549 -5.98 -20.95 -37.02
CA ALA A 549 -6.79 -21.87 -36.23
C ALA A 549 -7.53 -21.14 -35.11
N LEU A 550 -6.91 -20.14 -34.48
CA LEU A 550 -7.55 -19.33 -33.44
C LEU A 550 -8.78 -18.58 -33.98
N ARG A 551 -8.63 -17.93 -35.14
CA ARG A 551 -9.73 -17.22 -35.83
C ARG A 551 -10.84 -18.18 -36.25
N GLU A 552 -10.50 -19.37 -36.75
CA GLU A 552 -11.48 -20.39 -37.10
C GLU A 552 -12.27 -20.84 -35.87
N ALA A 553 -11.59 -21.18 -34.77
CA ALA A 553 -12.20 -21.57 -33.52
C ALA A 553 -13.10 -20.47 -32.94
N HIS A 554 -12.63 -19.21 -32.99
CA HIS A 554 -13.42 -18.08 -32.53
C HIS A 554 -14.71 -17.92 -33.35
N SER A 555 -14.63 -17.98 -34.69
CA SER A 555 -15.79 -17.86 -35.56
C SER A 555 -16.87 -18.92 -35.29
N LYS A 556 -16.46 -20.17 -35.06
CA LYS A 556 -17.37 -21.30 -34.74
C LYS A 556 -18.12 -21.06 -33.42
N SER A 557 -17.41 -20.58 -32.39
CA SER A 557 -18.03 -20.26 -31.09
C SER A 557 -19.05 -19.12 -31.16
N VAL A 558 -18.83 -18.12 -32.02
CA VAL A 558 -19.78 -17.01 -32.24
C VAL A 558 -21.01 -17.49 -33.00
N SER A 559 -20.85 -18.41 -33.95
CA SER A 559 -21.97 -18.97 -34.72
C SER A 559 -22.86 -19.92 -33.92
N ALA A 560 -22.33 -20.57 -32.88
CA ALA A 560 -23.09 -21.46 -31.99
C ALA A 560 -23.92 -20.73 -30.91
N ASN A 561 -23.61 -19.45 -30.64
CA ASN A 561 -24.28 -18.61 -29.63
C ASN A 561 -25.28 -17.61 -30.23
N ARG A 562 -25.53 -17.67 -31.55
CA ARG A 562 -26.63 -16.97 -32.24
C ARG A 562 -27.71 -17.97 -32.59
#